data_AF-A0A350Y3N5-F1
#
_entry.id   AF-A0A350Y3N5-F1
#
_cell.length_a   1.000
_cell.length_b   1.000
_cell.length_c   1.000
_cell.angle_alpha   90.00
_cell.angle_beta   90.00
_cell.angle_gamma   90.00
#
_symmetry.space_group_name_H-M   'P 1'
#
loop_
_entity.id
_entity.type
_entity.pdbx_description
1 polymer ?
#
loop_
_entity_poly.entity_id
_entity_poly.type
_entity_poly.pdbx_seq_one_letter_code
_entity_poly.pdbx_strand_id
1 'polypeptide(L)'
;MIVNQKKNASFRTTVEYVLGKEKSTIIDTNMGGETPRILAAEFAASRRLRPNLKRACGHIIISIPHREADHSRGEYHEHLDNDQYVELAHRWLKGMEFLGEVLKHLGQYCCRYYLIFSGG
;
A
#
# COMPACT_ATOMS: atom_id res chain seq x y z
N MET A 1 -11.66 -6.60 6.74
CA MET A 1 -10.61 -5.70 6.19
C MET A 1 -10.36 -4.56 7.18
N ILE A 2 -9.12 -4.41 7.64
CA ILE A 2 -8.69 -3.23 8.41
C ILE A 2 -7.80 -2.41 7.49
N VAL A 3 -8.09 -1.11 7.37
CA VAL A 3 -7.22 -0.19 6.65
C VAL A 3 -6.63 0.81 7.62
N ASN A 4 -5.30 0.84 7.70
CA ASN A 4 -4.57 1.80 8.51
C ASN A 4 -3.79 2.75 7.62
N GLN A 5 -4.04 4.06 7.76
CA GLN A 5 -3.30 5.08 7.04
C GLN A 5 -2.18 5.63 7.94
N LYS A 6 -0.94 5.26 7.63
CA LYS A 6 0.24 5.78 8.36
C LYS A 6 0.70 7.09 7.71
N LYS A 7 0.65 8.18 8.48
CA LYS A 7 1.12 9.52 8.09
C LYS A 7 2.62 9.69 8.38
N ASN A 8 3.44 8.74 7.94
CA ASN A 8 4.88 8.77 8.20
C ASN A 8 5.56 9.82 7.31
N ALA A 9 6.70 10.36 7.77
CA ALA A 9 7.38 11.49 7.12
C ALA A 9 8.20 11.13 5.85
N SER A 10 8.57 9.86 5.66
CA SER A 10 9.47 9.45 4.57
C SER A 10 8.96 8.19 3.86
N PHE A 11 8.82 8.30 2.54
CA PHE A 11 8.44 7.19 1.67
C PHE A 11 9.43 6.02 1.78
N ARG A 12 10.75 6.32 1.69
CA ARG A 12 11.82 5.32 1.72
C ARG A 12 11.80 4.48 3.00
N THR A 13 11.74 5.15 4.15
CA THR A 13 11.77 4.50 5.47
C THR A 13 10.60 3.55 5.65
N THR A 14 9.42 3.90 5.14
CA THR A 14 8.27 3.00 5.24
C THR A 14 8.44 1.78 4.34
N VAL A 15 8.91 1.95 3.10
CA VAL A 15 9.14 0.80 2.20
C VAL A 15 10.25 -0.11 2.75
N GLU A 16 11.34 0.46 3.28
CA GLU A 16 12.40 -0.29 3.97
C GLU A 16 11.84 -1.09 5.17
N TYR A 17 10.98 -0.47 5.99
CA TYR A 17 10.36 -1.13 7.13
C TYR A 17 9.46 -2.30 6.71
N VAL A 18 8.62 -2.11 5.69
CA VAL A 18 7.67 -3.15 5.30
C VAL A 18 8.38 -4.29 4.55
N LEU A 19 9.27 -3.97 3.61
CA LEU A 19 10.04 -4.98 2.85
C LEU A 19 11.14 -5.67 3.68
N GLY A 20 11.49 -5.12 4.84
CA GLY A 20 12.41 -5.74 5.79
C GLY A 20 11.77 -6.84 6.64
N LYS A 21 10.46 -7.07 6.56
CA LYS A 21 9.78 -8.13 7.31
C LYS A 21 9.93 -9.47 6.59
N GLU A 22 10.16 -10.53 7.37
CA GLU A 22 10.13 -11.89 6.86
C GLU A 22 8.76 -12.16 6.20
N LYS A 23 8.79 -12.71 4.98
CA LYS A 23 7.61 -12.99 4.13
C LYS A 23 6.88 -11.76 3.57
N SER A 24 7.48 -10.58 3.61
CA SER A 24 6.96 -9.43 2.85
C SER A 24 7.31 -9.54 1.38
N THR A 25 6.32 -9.31 0.50
CA THR A 25 6.55 -9.24 -0.94
C THR A 25 5.66 -8.18 -1.58
N ILE A 26 6.16 -7.56 -2.65
CA ILE A 26 5.35 -6.69 -3.52
C ILE A 26 4.59 -7.61 -4.47
N ILE A 27 3.26 -7.57 -4.43
CA ILE A 27 2.41 -8.33 -5.37
C ILE A 27 1.83 -7.46 -6.48
N ASP A 28 1.80 -6.13 -6.27
CA ASP A 28 1.39 -5.17 -7.29
C ASP A 28 1.88 -3.75 -6.95
N THR A 29 2.21 -3.00 -8.01
CA THR A 29 2.68 -1.62 -7.94
C THR A 29 2.57 -0.93 -9.30
N ASN A 30 2.42 0.40 -9.29
CA ASN A 30 2.46 1.22 -10.50
C ASN A 30 3.86 1.81 -10.78
N MET A 31 4.90 1.15 -10.25
CA MET A 31 6.30 1.57 -10.32
C MET A 31 7.16 0.43 -10.87
N GLY A 32 8.29 0.78 -11.49
CA GLY A 32 9.16 -0.21 -12.15
C GLY A 32 10.15 -0.87 -11.20
N GLY A 33 10.37 -0.30 -10.03
CA GLY A 33 11.31 -0.80 -9.04
C GLY A 33 10.78 -1.90 -8.13
N GLU A 34 11.68 -2.77 -7.70
CA GLU A 34 11.36 -3.84 -6.72
C GLU A 34 12.10 -3.65 -5.38
N THR A 35 13.06 -2.72 -5.34
CA THR A 35 13.86 -2.45 -4.13
C THR A 35 13.46 -1.11 -3.52
N PRO A 36 13.57 -0.94 -2.18
CA PRO A 36 13.27 0.33 -1.52
C PRO A 36 14.00 1.52 -2.13
N ARG A 37 15.24 1.31 -2.60
CA ARG A 37 16.07 2.34 -3.21
C ARG A 37 15.54 2.79 -4.58
N ILE A 38 15.20 1.86 -5.46
CA ILE A 38 14.67 2.18 -6.81
C ILE A 38 13.29 2.84 -6.66
N LEU A 39 12.44 2.27 -5.81
CA LEU A 39 11.12 2.84 -5.51
C LEU A 39 11.24 4.27 -4.96
N ALA A 40 12.16 4.52 -4.02
CA ALA A 40 12.35 5.87 -3.50
C ALA A 40 12.83 6.86 -4.56
N ALA A 41 13.65 6.43 -5.52
CA ALA A 41 14.13 7.28 -6.61
C ALA A 41 12.99 7.64 -7.58
N GLU A 42 12.20 6.67 -8.02
CA GLU A 42 11.03 6.91 -8.88
C GLU A 42 9.98 7.79 -8.18
N PHE A 43 9.75 7.57 -6.87
CA PHE A 43 8.88 8.43 -6.08
C PHE A 43 9.40 9.87 -6.01
N ALA A 44 10.70 10.07 -5.79
CA ALA A 44 11.31 11.39 -5.74
C ALA A 44 11.19 12.12 -7.09
N ALA A 45 11.40 11.43 -8.21
CA ALA A 45 11.20 11.99 -9.55
C ALA A 45 9.73 12.45 -9.74
N SER A 46 8.78 11.62 -9.32
CA SER A 46 7.35 11.91 -9.40
C SER A 46 6.94 13.12 -8.56
N ARG A 47 7.52 13.24 -7.36
CA ARG A 47 7.30 14.37 -6.45
C ARG A 47 7.80 15.69 -7.06
N ARG A 48 8.96 15.67 -7.75
CA ARG A 48 9.50 16.88 -8.42
C ARG A 48 8.58 17.43 -9.49
N LEU A 49 7.84 16.56 -10.19
CA LEU A 49 6.84 16.95 -11.18
C LEU A 49 5.58 17.60 -10.57
N ARG A 50 5.41 17.52 -9.25
CA ARG A 50 4.23 18.03 -8.53
C ARG A 50 4.64 18.87 -7.32
N PRO A 51 5.28 20.03 -7.54
CA PRO A 51 5.88 20.84 -6.47
C PRO A 51 4.87 21.36 -5.43
N ASN A 52 3.59 21.49 -5.80
CA ASN A 52 2.53 22.03 -4.95
C ASN A 52 1.85 21.01 -4.03
N LEU A 53 2.32 19.75 -4.01
CA LEU A 53 1.76 18.70 -3.14
C LEU A 53 2.01 19.00 -1.67
N LYS A 54 0.93 19.18 -0.91
CA LYS A 54 1.00 19.40 0.56
C LYS A 54 1.43 18.14 1.32
N ARG A 55 1.10 16.94 0.83
CA ARG A 55 1.64 15.67 1.32
C ARG A 55 2.15 14.86 0.15
N ALA A 56 3.40 14.42 0.22
CA ALA A 56 4.00 13.73 -0.90
C ALA A 56 3.53 12.26 -0.99
N CYS A 57 3.20 11.61 0.13
CA CYS A 57 2.83 10.19 0.17
C CYS A 57 1.76 9.93 1.23
N GLY A 58 0.89 8.94 0.97
CA GLY A 58 0.03 8.32 1.98
C GLY A 58 0.32 6.81 1.99
N HIS A 59 0.69 6.27 3.14
CA HIS A 59 0.90 4.83 3.29
C HIS A 59 -0.43 4.18 3.70
N ILE A 60 -1.00 3.39 2.81
CA ILE A 60 -2.24 2.64 3.02
C ILE A 60 -1.85 1.18 3.20
N ILE A 61 -2.20 0.61 4.35
CA ILE A 61 -2.00 -0.81 4.63
C ILE A 61 -3.39 -1.44 4.65
N ILE A 62 -3.62 -2.40 3.75
CA ILE A 62 -4.84 -3.20 3.69
C ILE A 62 -4.50 -4.57 4.27
N SER A 63 -5.21 -4.96 5.33
CA SER A 63 -5.03 -6.28 5.95
C SER A 63 -6.35 -7.01 6.04
N ILE A 64 -6.31 -8.30 5.76
CA ILE A 64 -7.44 -9.21 5.95
C ILE A 64 -7.30 -9.83 7.33
N PRO A 65 -8.37 -9.83 8.14
CA PRO A 65 -8.31 -10.40 9.46
C PRO A 65 -7.99 -11.89 9.35
N HIS A 66 -6.86 -12.28 9.93
CA HIS A 66 -6.52 -13.65 10.24
C HIS A 66 -6.92 -13.87 11.71
N ARG A 67 -7.66 -14.95 12.02
CA ARG A 67 -7.86 -15.39 13.39
C ARG A 67 -7.23 -16.75 13.57
N GLU A 68 -6.29 -16.81 14.49
CA GLU A 68 -5.67 -18.05 14.94
C GLU A 68 -6.71 -18.98 15.58
N ALA A 69 -6.39 -20.28 15.63
CA ALA A 69 -7.27 -21.31 16.18
C ALA A 69 -7.59 -21.11 17.67
N ASP A 70 -6.79 -20.34 18.42
CA ASP A 70 -6.98 -20.04 19.84
C ASP A 70 -8.01 -18.92 20.12
N HIS A 71 -8.52 -18.26 19.08
CA HIS A 71 -9.44 -17.15 19.22
C HIS A 71 -10.83 -17.64 19.66
N SER A 72 -11.45 -16.98 20.65
CA SER A 72 -12.75 -17.34 21.25
C SER A 72 -13.96 -17.37 20.30
N ARG A 73 -13.78 -16.93 19.04
CA ARG A 73 -14.79 -16.93 17.97
C ARG A 73 -14.46 -17.93 16.84
N GLY A 74 -13.51 -18.84 17.09
CA GLY A 74 -13.02 -19.79 16.11
C GLY A 74 -11.98 -19.22 15.14
N GLU A 75 -11.25 -20.16 14.54
CA GLU A 75 -10.28 -19.94 13.47
C GLU A 75 -10.93 -19.24 12.27
N TYR A 76 -10.23 -18.29 11.65
CA TYR A 76 -10.69 -17.61 10.45
C TYR A 76 -9.49 -17.31 9.56
N HIS A 77 -9.32 -18.15 8.56
CA HIS A 77 -8.34 -17.98 7.50
C HIS A 77 -9.07 -17.58 6.23
N GLU A 78 -9.44 -16.31 6.11
CA GLU A 78 -9.72 -15.77 4.78
C GLU A 78 -8.37 -15.59 4.09
N HIS A 79 -7.92 -16.67 3.44
CA HIS A 79 -6.74 -16.64 2.59
C HIS A 79 -7.18 -16.17 1.22
N LEU A 80 -6.74 -14.98 0.83
CA LEU A 80 -6.84 -14.54 -0.55
C LEU A 80 -5.55 -14.93 -1.27
N ASP A 81 -5.67 -15.38 -2.51
CA ASP A 81 -4.50 -15.43 -3.39
C ASP A 81 -4.05 -14.01 -3.79
N ASN A 82 -2.89 -13.91 -4.46
CA ASN A 82 -2.34 -12.63 -4.87
C ASN A 82 -3.31 -11.84 -5.77
N ASP A 83 -3.99 -12.49 -6.71
CA ASP A 83 -4.90 -11.83 -7.64
C ASP A 83 -6.11 -11.26 -6.92
N GLN A 84 -6.66 -12.01 -5.97
CA GLN A 84 -7.75 -11.58 -5.09
C GLN A 84 -7.34 -10.40 -4.20
N TYR A 85 -6.10 -10.40 -3.68
CA TYR A 85 -5.56 -9.26 -2.94
C TYR A 85 -5.46 -8.01 -3.81
N VAL A 86 -4.94 -8.16 -5.04
CA VAL A 86 -4.84 -7.07 -6.02
C VAL A 86 -6.22 -6.52 -6.36
N GLU A 87 -7.19 -7.39 -6.62
CA GLU A 87 -8.55 -7.00 -6.97
C GLU A 87 -9.25 -6.25 -5.83
N LEU A 88 -9.14 -6.76 -4.60
CA LEU A 88 -9.69 -6.13 -3.40
C LEU A 88 -9.10 -4.74 -3.17
N ALA A 89 -7.77 -4.64 -3.30
CA ALA A 89 -7.07 -3.37 -3.14
C ALA A 89 -7.45 -2.36 -4.20
N HIS A 90 -7.48 -2.75 -5.47
CA HIS A 90 -7.94 -1.89 -6.56
C HIS A 90 -9.37 -1.42 -6.35
N ARG A 91 -10.27 -2.29 -5.90
CA ARG A 91 -11.64 -1.92 -5.55
C ARG A 91 -11.68 -0.89 -4.42
N TRP A 92 -10.90 -1.08 -3.37
CA TRP A 92 -10.81 -0.13 -2.25
C TRP A 92 -10.25 1.22 -2.71
N LEU A 93 -9.14 1.21 -3.45
CA LEU A 93 -8.52 2.42 -3.99
C LEU A 93 -9.45 3.17 -4.94
N LYS A 94 -10.16 2.47 -5.82
CA LYS A 94 -11.17 3.10 -6.67
C LYS A 94 -12.31 3.72 -5.85
N GLY A 95 -12.84 3.00 -4.85
CA GLY A 95 -13.89 3.50 -3.97
C GLY A 95 -13.47 4.70 -3.12
N MET A 96 -12.18 4.81 -2.81
CA MET A 96 -11.59 5.94 -2.08
C MET A 96 -11.07 7.05 -3.01
N GLU A 97 -11.43 7.02 -4.30
CA GLU A 97 -11.08 8.05 -5.30
C GLU A 97 -9.57 8.28 -5.45
N PHE A 98 -8.84 7.21 -5.19
CA PHE A 98 -7.39 7.08 -5.30
C PHE A 98 -7.00 6.63 -6.72
N LEU A 99 -7.92 5.95 -7.42
CA LEU A 99 -7.84 5.56 -8.84
C LEU A 99 -9.06 6.10 -9.61
N GLY A 100 -8.88 6.50 -10.88
CA GLY A 100 -9.97 6.96 -11.77
C GLY A 100 -9.64 8.24 -12.56
N GLU A 101 -10.58 8.72 -13.39
CA GLU A 101 -10.42 9.94 -14.21
C GLU A 101 -10.52 11.23 -13.39
N VAL A 102 -11.35 11.25 -12.34
CA VAL A 102 -11.50 12.38 -11.40
C VAL A 102 -10.83 12.03 -10.08
N LEU A 103 -9.52 12.27 -10.00
CA LEU A 103 -8.74 12.03 -8.79
C LEU A 103 -8.88 13.22 -7.83
N LYS A 104 -9.89 13.22 -6.96
CA LYS A 104 -10.10 14.31 -5.96
C LYS A 104 -8.92 14.47 -4.99
N HIS A 105 -8.09 13.43 -4.84
CA HIS A 105 -6.92 13.44 -3.96
C HIS A 105 -5.58 13.80 -4.64
N LEU A 106 -5.55 14.07 -5.95
CA LEU A 106 -4.32 14.46 -6.69
C LEU A 106 -3.62 15.69 -6.09
N GLY A 107 -4.40 16.63 -5.55
CA GLY A 107 -3.86 17.84 -4.91
C GLY A 107 -3.26 17.60 -3.53
N GLN A 108 -3.51 16.44 -2.92
CA GLN A 108 -3.10 16.14 -1.56
C GLN A 108 -2.01 15.07 -1.46
N TYR A 109 -1.93 14.11 -2.41
CA TYR A 109 -0.98 13.00 -2.36
C TYR A 109 -0.37 12.68 -3.74
N CYS A 110 0.93 12.37 -3.80
CA CYS A 110 1.47 11.57 -4.91
C CYS A 110 1.11 10.11 -4.56
N CYS A 111 -0.15 9.74 -4.76
CA CYS A 111 -0.58 8.40 -4.40
C CYS A 111 0.06 7.41 -5.37
N ARG A 112 0.98 6.60 -4.84
CA ARG A 112 1.59 5.48 -5.52
C ARG A 112 1.37 4.25 -4.65
N TYR A 113 0.73 3.25 -5.22
CA TYR A 113 0.21 2.10 -4.49
C TYR A 113 1.23 0.99 -4.43
N TYR A 114 1.24 0.31 -3.29
CA TYR A 114 2.01 -0.89 -3.04
C TYR A 114 1.13 -1.84 -2.25
N LEU A 115 0.93 -3.03 -2.78
CA LEU A 115 0.37 -4.12 -1.99
C LEU A 115 1.52 -4.95 -1.48
N ILE A 116 1.79 -4.78 -0.19
CA ILE A 116 2.78 -5.57 0.51
C ILE A 116 2.03 -6.50 1.45
N PHE A 117 2.02 -7.78 1.08
CA PHE A 117 1.43 -8.81 1.92
C PHE A 117 2.46 -9.26 2.95
N SER A 118 2.07 -9.28 4.22
CA SER A 118 2.82 -9.95 5.29
C SER A 118 2.07 -11.25 5.54
N GLY A 119 2.49 -12.33 4.90
CA GLY A 119 1.95 -13.66 5.16
C GLY A 119 2.40 -14.13 6.54
N GLY A 120 1.54 -13.98 7.54
CA GLY A 120 1.57 -14.76 8.78
C GLY A 120 0.68 -15.97 8.58
#